data_AF-A0A958WG70-F1
#
_entry.id   AF-A0A958WG70-F1
#
_cell.length_a   1.000
_cell.length_b   1.000
_cell.length_c   1.000
_cell.angle_alpha   90.00
_cell.angle_beta   90.00
_cell.angle_gamma   90.00
#
_symmetry.space_group_name_H-M   'P 1'
#
loop_
_entity.id
_entity.type
_entity.pdbx_description
1 polymer ?
#
loop_
_entity_poly.entity_id
_entity_poly.type
_entity_poly.pdbx_seq_one_letter_code
_entity_poly.pdbx_strand_id
1 'polypeptide(L)'
;MWTRKKIMSYESVDKLQNALGKKVFHYTQDRKKAAGRALGTIVEIITYYLLKTWGFNNSTSIERGLFEYGNDEITHNVEYSLHPIIKEYKITVENDGNSITAQKILKALAEKG
;
A
#
# COMPACT_ATOMS: atom_id res chain seq x y z
N MET A 1 15.95 35.91 -1.65
CA MET A 1 15.35 35.15 -2.77
C MET A 1 15.74 33.69 -2.60
N TRP A 2 14.88 32.88 -1.98
CA TRP A 2 15.14 31.45 -1.77
C TRP A 2 14.85 30.70 -3.08
N THR A 3 15.88 30.23 -3.76
CA THR A 3 15.73 29.27 -4.86
C THR A 3 15.25 27.94 -4.28
N ARG A 4 14.00 27.55 -4.59
CA ARG A 4 13.49 26.20 -4.30
C ARG A 4 14.46 25.18 -4.89
N LYS A 5 15.24 24.51 -4.04
CA LYS A 5 16.12 23.41 -4.42
C LYS A 5 15.24 22.29 -4.95
N LYS A 6 15.30 22.04 -6.26
CA LYS A 6 14.63 20.93 -6.94
C LYS A 6 15.08 19.64 -6.25
N ILE A 7 14.20 19.01 -5.48
CA ILE A 7 14.49 17.72 -4.84
C ILE A 7 14.61 16.71 -5.99
N MET A 8 15.77 16.10 -6.14
CA MET A 8 16.05 15.20 -7.25
C MET A 8 15.33 13.87 -6.98
N SER A 9 14.33 13.55 -7.82
CA SER A 9 13.99 12.15 -8.09
C SER A 9 15.27 11.42 -8.48
N TYR A 10 15.49 10.19 -7.97
CA TYR A 10 16.60 9.36 -8.45
C TYR A 10 16.57 9.30 -9.98
N GLU A 11 17.73 9.57 -10.61
CA GLU A 11 17.82 9.71 -12.06
C GLU A 11 17.30 8.46 -12.80
N SER A 12 17.53 7.27 -12.23
CA SER A 12 17.00 6.00 -12.73
C SER A 12 15.47 5.95 -12.72
N VAL A 13 14.83 6.39 -11.63
CA VAL A 13 13.38 6.42 -11.47
C VAL A 13 12.75 7.40 -12.45
N ASP A 14 13.33 8.60 -12.59
CA ASP A 14 12.83 9.61 -13.54
C ASP A 14 12.96 9.14 -15.00
N LYS A 15 14.10 8.51 -15.36
CA LYS A 15 14.28 7.89 -16.68
C LYS A 15 13.22 6.82 -16.94
N LEU A 16 12.91 5.99 -15.94
CA LEU A 16 11.94 4.92 -16.06
C LEU A 16 10.49 5.44 -16.15
N GLN A 17 10.12 6.43 -15.33
CA GLN A 17 8.85 7.14 -15.41
C GLN A 17 8.67 7.81 -16.78
N ASN A 18 9.71 8.47 -17.31
CA ASN A 18 9.68 9.10 -18.63
C ASN A 18 9.55 8.07 -19.75
N ALA A 19 10.25 6.92 -19.66
CA ALA A 19 10.15 5.85 -20.64
C ALA A 19 8.74 5.22 -20.66
N LEU A 20 8.17 4.95 -19.49
CA LEU A 20 6.80 4.44 -19.35
C LEU A 20 5.76 5.48 -19.81
N GLY A 21 5.95 6.74 -19.44
CA GLY A 21 5.09 7.85 -19.87
C GLY A 21 5.02 7.98 -21.40
N LYS A 22 6.16 7.77 -22.08
CA LYS A 22 6.25 7.83 -23.55
C LYS A 22 5.75 6.58 -24.25
N LYS A 23 5.98 5.38 -23.70
CA LYS A 23 5.68 4.11 -24.38
C LYS A 23 4.30 3.54 -24.02
N VAL A 24 3.94 3.59 -22.74
CA VAL A 24 2.74 2.93 -22.20
C VAL A 24 1.62 3.95 -21.99
N PHE A 25 1.92 5.07 -21.32
CA PHE A 25 0.93 6.06 -20.90
C PHE A 25 0.81 7.26 -21.85
N HIS A 26 1.15 7.12 -23.12
CA HIS A 26 1.18 8.24 -24.08
C HIS A 26 -0.21 8.84 -24.34
N TYR A 27 -1.28 8.11 -24.08
CA TYR A 27 -2.66 8.54 -24.31
C TYR A 27 -3.21 9.46 -23.21
N THR A 28 -2.64 9.46 -22.01
CA THR A 28 -3.11 10.31 -20.91
C THR A 28 -2.47 11.70 -20.95
N GLN A 29 -3.16 12.72 -20.45
CA GLN A 29 -2.60 14.06 -20.30
C GLN A 29 -1.52 14.11 -19.22
N ASP A 30 -1.72 13.38 -18.11
CA ASP A 30 -0.79 13.32 -16.97
C ASP A 30 0.14 12.10 -17.05
N ARG A 31 0.87 11.96 -18.17
CA ARG A 31 1.70 10.77 -18.48
C ARG A 31 2.70 10.41 -17.39
N LYS A 32 3.39 11.41 -16.85
CA LYS A 32 4.41 11.22 -15.80
C LYS A 32 3.78 10.73 -14.50
N LYS A 33 2.61 11.27 -14.13
CA LYS A 33 1.86 10.87 -12.94
C LYS A 33 1.32 9.44 -13.07
N ALA A 34 0.79 9.07 -14.24
CA ALA A 34 0.34 7.70 -14.50
C ALA A 34 1.49 6.69 -14.45
N ALA A 35 2.64 7.03 -15.03
CA ALA A 35 3.85 6.22 -14.92
C ALA A 35 4.35 6.08 -13.47
N GLY A 36 4.34 7.17 -12.70
CA GLY A 36 4.67 7.16 -11.27
C GLY A 36 3.74 6.26 -10.47
N ARG A 37 2.42 6.37 -10.68
CA ARG A 37 1.41 5.48 -10.06
C ARG A 37 1.69 4.01 -10.32
N ALA A 38 1.92 3.64 -11.58
CA ALA A 38 2.15 2.25 -11.94
C ALA A 38 3.42 1.69 -11.26
N LEU A 39 4.48 2.49 -11.18
CA LEU A 39 5.71 2.10 -10.50
C LEU A 39 5.53 1.98 -8.99
N GLY A 40 4.85 2.95 -8.37
CA GLY A 40 4.50 2.90 -6.95
C GLY A 40 3.74 1.62 -6.61
N THR A 41 2.70 1.29 -7.40
CA THR A 41 1.92 0.06 -7.20
C THR A 41 2.76 -1.22 -7.32
N ILE A 42 3.74 -1.28 -8.25
CA ILE A 42 4.63 -2.43 -8.34
C ILE A 42 5.47 -2.57 -7.06
N VAL A 43 6.05 -1.48 -6.59
CA VAL A 43 6.86 -1.49 -5.35
C VAL A 43 6.01 -1.87 -4.14
N GLU A 44 4.78 -1.36 -4.05
CA GLU A 44 3.82 -1.70 -3.00
C GLU A 44 3.50 -3.19 -2.98
N ILE A 45 3.18 -3.79 -4.13
CA ILE A 45 2.85 -5.21 -4.26
C ILE A 45 4.05 -6.07 -3.83
N ILE A 46 5.25 -5.76 -4.35
CA ILE A 46 6.47 -6.49 -3.99
C ILE A 46 6.72 -6.41 -2.48
N THR A 47 6.60 -5.21 -1.91
CA THR A 47 6.81 -4.98 -0.48
C THR A 47 5.82 -5.77 0.37
N TYR A 48 4.53 -5.73 0.04
CA TYR A 48 3.50 -6.51 0.73
C TYR A 48 3.80 -8.01 0.72
N TYR A 49 4.16 -8.56 -0.45
CA TYR A 49 4.45 -10.00 -0.54
C TYR A 49 5.73 -10.39 0.19
N LEU A 50 6.74 -9.52 0.26
CA LEU A 50 7.93 -9.76 1.11
C LEU A 50 7.54 -9.83 2.59
N LEU A 51 6.77 -8.86 3.09
CA LEU A 51 6.28 -8.86 4.47
C LEU A 51 5.46 -10.11 4.78
N LYS A 52 4.60 -10.52 3.85
CA LYS A 52 3.82 -11.76 3.94
C LYS A 52 4.70 -13.00 4.02
N THR A 53 5.71 -13.12 3.15
CA THR A 53 6.65 -14.26 3.13
C THR A 53 7.48 -14.33 4.41
N TRP A 54 7.79 -13.20 5.04
CA TRP A 54 8.46 -13.16 6.35
C TRP A 54 7.55 -13.46 7.54
N GLY A 55 6.27 -13.74 7.31
CA GLY A 55 5.31 -14.08 8.38
C GLY A 55 4.70 -12.87 9.09
N PHE A 56 4.90 -11.65 8.59
CA PHE A 56 4.35 -10.43 9.19
C PHE A 56 2.92 -10.10 8.74
N ASN A 57 2.23 -11.00 8.04
CA ASN A 57 0.90 -10.74 7.50
C ASN A 57 -0.12 -10.29 8.57
N ASN A 58 -0.08 -10.92 9.76
CA ASN A 58 -1.03 -10.63 10.83
C ASN A 58 -0.65 -9.40 11.67
N SER A 59 0.59 -8.90 11.52
CA SER A 59 1.10 -7.70 12.20
C SER A 59 1.19 -6.49 11.28
N THR A 60 0.99 -6.66 9.97
CA THR A 60 1.07 -5.58 8.99
C THR A 60 -0.23 -4.79 8.97
N SER A 61 -0.16 -3.49 9.21
CA SER A 61 -1.22 -2.52 8.87
C SER A 61 -0.81 -1.75 7.62
N ILE A 62 -1.80 -1.49 6.78
CA ILE A 62 -1.68 -0.70 5.56
C ILE A 62 -2.19 0.69 5.91
N GLU A 63 -1.27 1.60 6.22
CA GLU A 63 -1.59 2.96 6.66
C GLU A 63 -1.77 3.92 5.48
N ARG A 64 -2.29 5.12 5.76
CA ARG A 64 -2.69 6.14 4.76
C ARG A 64 -1.55 6.56 3.82
N GLY A 65 -1.96 7.13 2.68
CA GLY A 65 -1.09 7.54 1.58
C GLY A 65 0.08 8.45 1.99
N LEU A 66 1.30 7.95 1.83
CA LEU A 66 2.55 8.67 1.89
C LEU A 66 2.81 9.46 0.60
N PHE A 67 3.47 10.60 0.75
CA PHE A 67 4.05 11.33 -0.37
C PHE A 67 5.14 10.47 -1.03
N GLU A 68 5.20 10.48 -2.35
CA GLU A 68 6.31 9.86 -3.09
C GLU A 68 7.61 10.55 -2.69
N TYR A 69 8.66 9.77 -2.44
CA TYR A 69 9.95 10.30 -2.03
C TYR A 69 10.50 11.27 -3.10
N GLY A 70 10.53 12.57 -2.77
CA GLY A 70 10.99 13.62 -3.67
C GLY A 70 9.90 14.28 -4.52
N ASN A 71 8.61 13.97 -4.30
CA ASN A 71 7.50 14.71 -4.90
C ASN A 71 6.26 14.77 -3.99
N ASP A 72 6.16 15.88 -3.25
CA ASP A 72 5.05 16.15 -2.32
C ASP A 72 3.70 16.41 -3.01
N GLU A 73 3.66 16.53 -4.34
CA GLU A 73 2.40 16.66 -5.11
C GLU A 73 1.76 15.29 -5.42
N ILE A 74 2.40 14.20 -5.01
CA ILE A 74 2.03 12.82 -5.33
C ILE A 74 1.89 12.00 -4.02
N THR A 75 0.69 11.97 -3.43
CA THR A 75 0.31 11.18 -2.22
C THR A 75 -0.10 9.76 -2.59
N HIS A 76 0.86 8.94 -2.99
CA HIS A 76 0.56 7.74 -3.77
C HIS A 76 1.14 6.45 -3.20
N ASN A 77 2.01 6.55 -2.19
CA ASN A 77 2.65 5.41 -1.56
C ASN A 77 1.81 4.91 -0.38
N VAL A 78 1.81 3.63 -0.11
CA VAL A 78 1.26 3.06 1.13
C VAL A 78 2.37 2.90 2.16
N GLU A 79 2.15 3.35 3.40
CA GLU A 79 3.02 2.99 4.51
C GLU A 79 2.61 1.63 5.06
N TYR A 80 3.59 0.73 5.18
CA TYR A 80 3.40 -0.53 5.91
C TYR A 80 3.96 -0.35 7.32
N SER A 81 3.10 -0.41 8.33
CA SER A 81 3.51 -0.45 9.73
C SER A 81 3.39 -1.87 10.27
N LEU A 82 4.30 -2.21 11.19
CA LEU A 82 4.27 -3.48 11.92
C LEU A 82 3.82 -3.23 13.36
N HIS A 83 2.73 -3.90 13.75
CA HIS A 83 2.17 -3.83 15.09
C HIS A 83 2.36 -5.16 15.81
N PRO A 84 2.74 -5.14 17.11
CA PRO A 84 2.83 -6.37 17.89
C PRO A 84 1.44 -7.01 18.03
N ILE A 85 1.36 -8.33 17.85
CA ILE A 85 0.12 -9.09 18.10
C ILE A 85 0.02 -9.32 19.60
N ILE A 86 -0.88 -8.59 20.27
CA ILE A 86 -1.04 -8.66 21.74
C ILE A 86 -1.85 -9.90 22.13
N LYS A 87 -2.86 -10.27 21.33
CA LYS A 87 -3.75 -11.41 21.56
C LYS A 87 -4.18 -12.02 20.23
N GLU A 88 -4.34 -13.33 20.21
CA GLU A 88 -4.88 -14.08 19.08
C GLU A 88 -5.99 -15.02 19.58
N TYR A 89 -7.08 -15.12 18.82
CA TYR A 89 -8.23 -15.95 19.18
C TYR A 89 -8.63 -16.81 17.98
N LYS A 90 -8.95 -18.08 18.26
CA LYS A 90 -9.56 -18.98 17.29
C LYS A 90 -11.00 -19.25 17.70
N ILE A 91 -11.94 -18.90 16.82
CA ILE A 91 -13.37 -19.14 17.00
C ILE A 91 -13.88 -20.08 15.92
N THR A 92 -14.89 -20.87 16.25
CA THR A 92 -15.66 -21.64 15.28
C THR A 92 -16.97 -20.89 15.07
N VAL A 93 -17.28 -20.53 13.82
CA VAL A 93 -18.54 -19.91 13.45
C VAL A 93 -19.33 -20.94 12.65
N GLU A 94 -20.54 -21.26 13.09
CA GLU A 94 -21.41 -22.17 12.35
C GLU A 94 -21.79 -21.56 10.99
N ASN A 95 -21.86 -22.42 9.97
CA ASN A 95 -22.29 -22.01 8.64
C ASN A 95 -23.81 -21.92 8.62
N ASP A 96 -24.33 -20.71 8.80
CA ASP A 96 -25.76 -20.38 8.75
C ASP A 96 -26.26 -20.05 7.33
N GLY A 97 -25.46 -20.32 6.30
CA GLY A 97 -25.75 -19.98 4.90
C GLY A 97 -25.54 -18.50 4.55
N ASN A 98 -25.16 -17.66 5.51
CA ASN A 98 -24.90 -16.24 5.31
C ASN A 98 -23.40 -15.92 5.37
N SER A 99 -23.00 -14.80 4.78
CA SER A 99 -21.60 -14.36 4.80
C SER A 99 -21.06 -14.15 6.22
N ILE A 100 -19.76 -14.41 6.40
CA ILE A 100 -19.00 -14.03 7.60
C ILE A 100 -18.81 -12.50 7.57
N THR A 101 -19.24 -11.83 8.64
CA THR A 101 -19.09 -10.38 8.81
C THR A 101 -18.31 -10.06 10.08
N ALA A 102 -17.75 -8.85 10.17
CA ALA A 102 -17.06 -8.40 11.37
C ALA A 102 -17.95 -8.48 12.62
N GLN A 103 -19.24 -8.17 12.51
CA GLN A 103 -20.20 -8.28 13.61
C GLN A 103 -20.41 -9.72 14.08
N LYS A 104 -20.50 -10.68 13.15
CA LYS A 104 -20.61 -12.10 13.52
C LYS A 104 -19.38 -12.59 14.26
N ILE A 105 -18.19 -12.20 13.80
CA ILE A 105 -16.92 -12.52 14.46
C ILE A 105 -16.90 -11.90 15.88
N LEU A 106 -17.30 -10.64 16.01
CA LEU A 106 -17.33 -9.94 17.31
C LEU A 106 -18.27 -10.63 18.31
N LYS A 107 -19.47 -11.03 17.86
CA LYS A 107 -20.45 -11.73 18.69
C LYS A 107 -19.91 -13.09 19.15
N ALA A 108 -19.37 -13.90 18.25
CA ALA A 108 -18.79 -15.20 18.58
C ALA A 108 -17.55 -15.09 19.49
N LEU A 109 -16.79 -13.99 19.41
CA LEU A 109 -15.71 -13.70 20.36
C LEU A 109 -16.24 -13.34 21.74
N ALA A 110 -17.32 -12.55 21.83
CA ALA A 110 -17.94 -12.16 23.09
C ALA A 110 -18.53 -13.36 23.86
N GLU A 111 -19.03 -14.37 23.16
CA GLU A 111 -19.57 -15.60 23.77
C GLU A 111 -18.49 -16.52 24.37
N LYS A 112 -17.20 -16.28 24.07
CA LYS A 112 -16.05 -17.04 24.60
C LYS A 112 -15.37 -16.40 25.82
N GLY A 113 -15.63 -15.12 26.10
CA GLY A 113 -14.98 -14.34 27.16
C GLY A 113 -15.89 -14.13 28.36
#